data_AF-A0A7Z9Y5Z8-F1
#
_entry.id   AF-A0A7Z9Y5Z8-F1
#
_cell.length_a   1.000
_cell.length_b   1.000
_cell.length_c   1.000
_cell.angle_alpha   90.00
_cell.angle_beta   90.00
_cell.angle_gamma   90.00
#
_symmetry.space_group_name_H-M   'P 1'
#
loop_
_entity.id
_entity.type
_entity.pdbx_description
1 polymer ?
#
loop_
_entity_poly.entity_id
_entity_poly.type
_entity_poly.pdbx_seq_one_letter_code
_entity_poly.pdbx_strand_id
1 'polypeptide(L)'
;MTRKIVLILLLAGVALFSGTSALAQNEFPTDDDVNAIAKKLYCPVCPNTPLDVCETKACQDWRADIRRQLADGWTEEEIINYFAEQYGERVLAEPERQGFTSLVWILPVIALLLGLVIVAQALRNWKAGQQALPDTAVPDPTVDPATLAQIEEDLHQIE
;
A
#
# COMPACT_ATOMS: atom_id res chain seq x y z
N MET A 1 -7.67 37.89 -17.10
CA MET A 1 -6.34 37.27 -17.31
C MET A 1 -6.35 35.76 -17.06
N THR A 2 -7.06 35.26 -16.05
CA THR A 2 -7.24 33.83 -15.72
C THR A 2 -7.74 32.95 -16.87
N ARG A 3 -8.69 33.44 -17.68
CA ARG A 3 -9.25 32.68 -18.81
C ARG A 3 -8.24 32.43 -19.96
N LYS A 4 -7.26 33.33 -20.14
CA LYS A 4 -6.16 33.15 -21.11
C LYS A 4 -5.11 32.17 -20.61
N ILE A 5 -4.85 32.15 -19.30
CA ILE A 5 -3.91 31.23 -18.65
C ILE A 5 -4.43 29.78 -18.71
N VAL A 6 -5.74 29.58 -18.49
CA VAL A 6 -6.38 28.24 -18.61
C VAL A 6 -6.34 27.73 -20.05
N LEU A 7 -6.57 28.61 -21.04
CA LEU A 7 -6.48 28.25 -22.47
C LEU A 7 -5.04 27.90 -22.90
N ILE A 8 -4.03 28.61 -22.38
CA ILE A 8 -2.62 28.32 -22.66
C ILE A 8 -2.19 27.00 -21.99
N LEU A 9 -2.67 26.71 -20.78
CA LEU A 9 -2.42 25.43 -20.10
C LEU A 9 -3.11 24.25 -20.80
N LEU A 10 -4.32 24.44 -21.32
CA LEU A 10 -5.02 23.42 -22.11
C LEU A 10 -4.33 23.16 -23.47
N LEU A 11 -3.88 24.20 -24.17
CA LEU A 11 -3.12 24.02 -25.42
C LEU A 11 -1.75 23.38 -25.20
N ALA A 12 -1.06 23.75 -24.11
CA ALA A 12 0.22 23.13 -23.73
C ALA A 12 0.05 21.64 -23.37
N GLY A 13 -1.05 21.28 -22.70
CA GLY A 13 -1.37 19.89 -22.38
C GLY A 13 -1.65 19.02 -23.61
N VAL A 14 -2.32 19.58 -24.63
CA VAL A 14 -2.62 18.86 -25.89
C VAL A 14 -1.38 18.72 -26.78
N ALA A 15 -0.47 19.70 -26.78
CA ALA A 15 0.78 19.62 -27.54
C ALA A 15 1.75 18.55 -26.99
N LEU A 16 1.69 18.26 -25.70
CA LEU A 16 2.47 17.19 -25.06
C LEU A 16 1.90 15.78 -25.33
N PHE A 17 0.68 15.69 -25.87
CA PHE A 17 0.00 14.41 -26.16
C PHE A 17 0.08 14.01 -27.64
N SER A 18 0.72 14.82 -28.50
CA SER A 18 0.95 14.46 -29.90
C SER A 18 2.08 13.45 -29.99
N GLY A 19 1.69 12.18 -30.03
CA GLY A 19 2.55 11.01 -29.94
C GLY A 19 3.70 11.00 -30.94
N THR A 20 4.88 10.74 -30.41
CA THR A 20 5.98 10.13 -31.15
C THR A 20 5.63 8.67 -31.44
N SER A 21 5.04 8.42 -32.61
CA SER A 21 5.06 7.10 -33.24
C SER A 21 6.45 6.87 -33.82
N ALA A 22 7.38 6.38 -33.01
CA ALA A 22 8.74 6.09 -33.44
C ALA A 22 8.81 4.67 -34.01
N LEU A 23 8.80 4.62 -35.35
CA LEU A 23 9.37 3.62 -36.26
C LEU A 23 9.40 2.15 -35.78
N ALA A 24 8.40 1.39 -36.21
CA ALA A 24 8.55 -0.05 -36.42
C ALA A 24 9.60 -0.27 -37.53
N GLN A 25 10.88 -0.28 -37.15
CA GLN A 25 11.88 -0.97 -37.95
C GLN A 25 11.49 -2.43 -37.89
N ASN A 26 11.19 -3.03 -39.04
CA ASN A 26 10.81 -4.43 -39.19
C ASN A 26 12.08 -5.29 -39.00
N GLU A 27 12.72 -5.13 -37.85
CA GLU A 27 13.76 -5.99 -37.35
C GLU A 27 13.03 -7.25 -36.89
N PHE A 28 13.38 -8.40 -37.44
CA PHE A 28 12.84 -9.65 -36.95
C PHE A 28 13.16 -9.75 -35.45
N PRO A 29 12.19 -10.10 -34.59
CA PRO A 29 12.42 -10.13 -33.16
C PRO A 29 13.56 -11.08 -32.82
N THR A 30 14.57 -10.54 -32.14
CA THR A 30 15.75 -11.29 -31.72
C THR A 30 15.39 -12.21 -30.56
N ASP A 31 16.26 -13.18 -30.28
CA ASP A 31 16.10 -14.02 -29.08
C ASP A 31 16.16 -13.18 -27.80
N ASP A 32 16.92 -12.09 -27.79
CA ASP A 32 17.01 -11.18 -26.66
C ASP A 32 15.71 -10.42 -26.42
N ASP A 33 15.01 -9.98 -27.48
CA ASP A 33 13.72 -9.31 -27.38
C ASP A 33 12.65 -10.25 -26.78
N VAL A 34 12.62 -11.49 -27.26
CA VAL A 34 11.71 -12.53 -26.74
C VAL A 34 12.03 -12.82 -25.27
N ASN A 35 13.32 -12.94 -24.94
CA ASN A 35 13.75 -13.24 -23.56
C ASN A 35 13.49 -12.06 -22.61
N ALA A 36 13.53 -10.81 -23.09
CA ALA A 36 13.18 -9.63 -22.29
C ALA A 36 11.72 -9.69 -21.80
N ILE A 37 10.80 -10.08 -22.67
CA ILE A 37 9.38 -10.29 -22.32
C ILE A 37 9.23 -11.55 -21.46
N ALA A 38 9.88 -12.65 -21.84
CA ALA A 38 9.78 -13.91 -21.11
C ALA A 38 10.26 -13.80 -19.66
N LYS A 39 11.23 -12.93 -19.35
CA LYS A 39 11.66 -12.64 -17.96
C LYS A 39 10.57 -12.01 -17.09
N LYS A 40 9.61 -11.31 -17.70
CA LYS A 40 8.48 -10.70 -17.01
C LYS A 40 7.32 -11.67 -16.80
N LEU A 41 7.43 -12.91 -17.30
CA LEU A 41 6.39 -13.93 -17.24
C LEU A 41 6.90 -15.19 -16.50
N TYR A 42 6.05 -15.76 -15.67
CA TYR A 42 6.25 -17.06 -15.04
C TYR A 42 5.53 -18.15 -15.82
N CYS A 43 6.09 -19.35 -15.83
CA CYS A 43 5.43 -20.50 -16.43
C CYS A 43 4.21 -20.94 -15.59
N PRO A 44 2.95 -20.94 -16.09
CA PRO A 44 1.81 -21.43 -15.33
C PRO A 44 1.85 -22.92 -15.00
N VAL A 45 2.65 -23.71 -15.74
CA VAL A 45 2.77 -25.16 -15.54
C VAL A 45 3.91 -25.51 -14.58
N CYS A 46 4.99 -24.72 -14.56
CA CYS A 46 6.17 -24.98 -13.74
C CYS A 46 6.13 -24.10 -12.48
N PRO A 47 6.38 -24.66 -11.28
CA PRO A 47 6.33 -23.88 -10.05
C PRO A 47 7.46 -22.82 -10.02
N ASN A 48 7.08 -21.55 -9.90
CA ASN A 48 7.99 -20.41 -9.67
C ASN A 48 9.19 -20.32 -10.64
N THR A 49 9.02 -20.78 -11.88
CA THR A 49 10.09 -20.75 -12.89
C THR A 49 9.78 -19.70 -13.94
N PRO A 50 10.67 -18.71 -14.17
CA PRO A 50 10.45 -17.70 -15.20
C PRO A 50 10.53 -18.35 -16.59
N LEU A 51 9.85 -17.74 -17.56
CA LEU A 51 9.66 -18.33 -18.87
C LEU A 51 10.95 -18.38 -19.71
N ASP A 52 11.90 -17.48 -19.44
CA ASP A 52 13.18 -17.40 -20.15
C ASP A 52 14.12 -18.58 -19.86
N VAL A 53 14.16 -19.05 -18.60
CA VAL A 53 15.00 -20.18 -18.18
C VAL A 53 14.33 -21.54 -18.32
N CYS A 54 13.01 -21.56 -18.54
CA CYS A 54 12.26 -22.80 -18.61
C CYS A 54 12.49 -23.53 -19.95
N GLU A 55 13.05 -24.75 -19.87
CA GLU A 55 13.37 -25.58 -21.05
C GLU A 55 12.27 -26.56 -21.43
N THR A 56 11.13 -26.57 -20.74
CA THR A 56 10.02 -27.48 -21.08
C THR A 56 9.43 -27.16 -22.46
N LYS A 57 8.80 -28.15 -23.09
CA LYS A 57 8.13 -27.97 -24.39
C LYS A 57 7.09 -26.84 -24.36
N ALA A 58 6.32 -26.74 -23.27
CA ALA A 58 5.34 -25.67 -23.09
C ALA A 58 5.99 -24.28 -23.07
N CYS A 59 7.12 -24.13 -22.39
CA CYS A 59 7.85 -22.86 -22.33
C CYS A 59 8.48 -22.47 -23.67
N GLN A 60 8.92 -23.46 -24.46
CA GLN A 60 9.39 -23.22 -25.83
C GLN A 60 8.25 -22.75 -26.74
N ASP A 61 7.06 -23.35 -26.60
CA ASP A 61 5.88 -22.98 -27.38
C ASP A 61 5.43 -21.55 -27.06
N TRP A 62 5.42 -21.14 -25.80
CA TRP A 62 5.07 -19.76 -25.45
C TRP A 62 6.12 -18.75 -25.87
N ARG A 63 7.42 -19.07 -25.81
CA ARG A 63 8.45 -18.19 -26.38
C ARG A 63 8.30 -18.05 -27.90
N ALA A 64 7.88 -19.12 -28.58
CA ALA A 64 7.53 -19.05 -30.00
C ALA A 64 6.27 -18.19 -30.26
N ASP A 65 5.28 -18.24 -29.37
CA ASP A 65 4.10 -17.37 -29.45
C ASP A 65 4.44 -15.89 -29.19
N ILE A 66 5.31 -15.59 -28.21
CA ILE A 66 5.82 -14.23 -27.96
C ILE A 66 6.56 -13.73 -29.20
N ARG A 67 7.44 -14.56 -29.79
CA ARG A 67 8.15 -14.20 -31.02
C ARG A 67 7.18 -13.88 -32.16
N ARG A 68 6.10 -14.64 -32.29
CA ARG A 68 5.07 -14.40 -33.31
C ARG A 68 4.38 -13.06 -33.08
N GLN A 69 3.94 -12.78 -31.87
CA GLN A 69 3.27 -11.52 -31.53
C GLN A 69 4.18 -10.30 -31.75
N LEU A 70 5.46 -10.40 -31.37
CA LEU A 70 6.45 -9.37 -31.68
C LEU A 70 6.62 -9.16 -33.19
N ALA A 71 6.67 -10.25 -33.97
CA ALA A 71 6.75 -10.17 -35.43
C ALA A 71 5.47 -9.59 -36.06
N ASP A 72 4.32 -9.78 -35.41
CA ASP A 72 3.04 -9.19 -35.78
C ASP A 72 2.92 -7.70 -35.38
N GLY A 73 3.95 -7.13 -34.74
CA GLY A 73 4.04 -5.72 -34.37
C GLY A 73 3.38 -5.37 -33.03
N TRP A 74 3.10 -6.37 -32.19
CA TRP A 74 2.55 -6.14 -30.86
C TRP A 74 3.61 -5.53 -29.94
N THR A 75 3.16 -4.63 -29.06
CA THR A 75 4.00 -4.06 -28.01
C THR A 75 4.20 -5.05 -26.88
N GLU A 76 5.27 -4.86 -26.10
CA GLU A 76 5.55 -5.68 -24.92
C GLU A 76 4.37 -5.72 -23.93
N GLU A 77 3.71 -4.57 -23.70
CA GLU A 77 2.57 -4.47 -22.78
C GLU A 77 1.36 -5.25 -23.30
N GLU A 78 1.06 -5.18 -24.60
CA GLU A 78 -0.02 -5.96 -25.21
C GLU A 78 0.22 -7.47 -25.09
N ILE A 79 1.48 -7.91 -25.27
CA ILE A 79 1.84 -9.32 -25.13
C ILE A 79 1.67 -9.77 -23.67
N ILE A 80 2.17 -9.00 -22.71
CA ILE A 80 2.04 -9.33 -21.28
C ILE A 80 0.56 -9.41 -20.88
N ASN A 81 -0.24 -8.42 -21.29
CA ASN A 81 -1.68 -8.37 -21.00
C ASN A 81 -2.41 -9.56 -21.65
N TYR A 82 -2.05 -9.94 -22.88
CA TYR A 82 -2.60 -11.14 -23.52
C TYR A 82 -2.33 -12.40 -22.71
N PHE A 83 -1.11 -12.60 -22.22
CA PHE A 83 -0.78 -13.75 -21.37
C PHE A 83 -1.48 -13.66 -20.00
N ALA A 84 -1.63 -12.46 -19.44
CA ALA A 84 -2.38 -12.22 -18.20
C ALA A 84 -3.86 -12.58 -18.33
N GLU A 85 -4.51 -12.21 -19.44
CA GLU A 85 -5.91 -12.51 -19.71
C GLU A 85 -6.13 -14.01 -19.93
N GLN A 86 -5.21 -14.68 -20.62
CA GLN A 86 -5.34 -16.12 -20.94
C GLN A 86 -5.00 -17.05 -19.76
N TYR A 87 -4.01 -16.69 -18.95
CA TYR A 87 -3.46 -17.57 -17.91
C TYR A 87 -3.60 -17.03 -16.48
N GLY A 88 -4.12 -15.81 -16.32
CA GLY A 88 -4.36 -15.13 -15.05
C GLY A 88 -3.15 -14.39 -14.48
N GLU A 89 -3.37 -13.63 -13.41
CA GLU A 89 -2.35 -12.78 -12.76
C GLU A 89 -1.12 -13.53 -12.24
N ARG A 90 -1.23 -14.85 -12.02
CA ARG A 90 -0.12 -15.71 -11.58
C ARG A 90 1.03 -15.81 -12.59
N VAL A 91 0.77 -15.46 -13.85
CA VAL A 91 1.77 -15.51 -14.92
C VAL A 91 2.61 -14.25 -14.96
N LEU A 92 2.15 -13.13 -14.40
CA LEU A 92 2.95 -11.92 -14.35
C LEU A 92 3.98 -12.00 -13.22
N ALA A 93 5.21 -11.58 -13.52
CA ALA A 93 6.24 -11.44 -12.51
C ALA A 93 5.92 -10.29 -11.53
N GLU A 94 5.21 -9.28 -11.99
CA GLU A 94 4.73 -8.16 -11.18
C GLU A 94 3.21 -8.05 -11.32
N PRO A 95 2.45 -8.03 -10.20
CA PRO A 95 1.00 -7.87 -10.27
C PRO A 95 0.67 -6.52 -10.89
N GLU A 96 -0.17 -6.53 -11.91
CA GLU A 96 -0.66 -5.33 -12.58
C GLU A 96 -1.22 -4.34 -11.54
N ARG A 97 -0.77 -3.09 -11.65
CA ARG A 97 -1.19 -1.99 -10.76
C ARG A 97 -2.61 -1.49 -11.10
N GLN A 98 -3.50 -2.36 -11.59
CA GLN A 98 -4.83 -1.95 -12.04
C GLN A 98 -5.85 -2.06 -10.90
N GLY A 99 -6.23 -0.90 -10.35
CA GLY A 99 -7.42 -0.73 -9.51
C GLY A 99 -7.34 -1.31 -8.10
N PHE A 100 -7.49 -2.62 -7.96
CA PHE A 100 -7.72 -3.26 -6.65
C PHE A 100 -6.46 -3.26 -5.76
N THR A 101 -5.29 -3.44 -6.38
CA THR A 101 -3.98 -3.31 -5.71
C THR A 101 -3.84 -1.94 -5.03
N SER A 102 -4.31 -0.85 -5.65
CA SER A 102 -4.19 0.50 -5.07
C SER A 102 -5.00 0.66 -3.77
N LEU A 103 -6.17 0.02 -3.67
CA LEU A 103 -7.03 0.10 -2.50
C LEU A 103 -6.35 -0.52 -1.27
N VAL A 104 -5.66 -1.65 -1.48
CA VAL A 104 -4.89 -2.35 -0.44
C VAL A 104 -3.75 -1.47 0.11
N TRP A 105 -3.18 -0.59 -0.71
CA TRP A 105 -2.17 0.39 -0.27
C TRP A 105 -2.76 1.63 0.39
N ILE A 106 -3.97 2.05 0.01
CA ILE A 106 -4.66 3.22 0.58
C ILE A 106 -5.27 2.90 1.96
N LEU A 107 -5.83 1.69 2.12
CA LEU A 107 -6.45 1.22 3.36
C LEU A 107 -5.57 1.39 4.61
N PRO A 108 -4.28 0.97 4.64
CA PRO A 108 -3.43 1.13 5.83
C PRO A 108 -3.20 2.60 6.20
N VAL A 109 -3.09 3.49 5.20
CA VAL A 109 -2.93 4.93 5.47
C VAL A 109 -4.19 5.50 6.12
N ILE A 110 -5.38 5.15 5.58
CA ILE A 110 -6.66 5.60 6.15
C ILE A 110 -6.84 5.07 7.57
N ALA A 111 -6.55 3.78 7.80
CA ALA A 111 -6.67 3.16 9.12
C ALA A 111 -5.76 3.85 10.15
N LEU A 112 -4.53 4.18 9.75
CA LEU A 112 -3.57 4.86 10.62
C LEU A 112 -4.02 6.28 10.96
N LEU A 113 -4.51 7.04 9.97
CA LEU A 113 -5.06 8.38 10.20
C LEU A 113 -6.28 8.35 11.12
N LEU A 114 -7.22 7.43 10.90
CA LEU A 114 -8.39 7.26 11.77
C LEU A 114 -8.01 6.91 13.20
N GLY A 115 -7.08 5.96 13.39
CA GLY A 115 -6.59 5.59 14.71
C GLY A 115 -5.96 6.79 15.44
N LEU A 116 -5.15 7.58 14.73
CA LEU A 116 -4.47 8.76 15.30
C LEU A 116 -5.49 9.82 15.74
N VAL A 117 -6.55 10.04 14.95
CA VAL A 117 -7.65 10.96 15.30
C VAL A 117 -8.40 10.49 16.54
N ILE A 118 -8.75 9.19 16.63
CA ILE A 118 -9.46 8.62 17.79
C ILE A 118 -8.63 8.78 19.05
N VAL A 119 -7.34 8.43 19.01
CA VAL A 119 -6.43 8.57 20.16
C VAL A 119 -6.28 10.03 20.56
N ALA A 120 -6.11 10.95 19.61
CA ALA A 120 -6.01 12.37 19.91
C ALA A 120 -7.29 12.93 20.57
N GLN A 121 -8.48 12.48 20.14
CA GLN A 121 -9.75 12.84 20.77
C GLN A 121 -9.87 12.26 22.17
N ALA A 122 -9.53 10.98 22.36
CA ALA A 122 -9.56 10.33 23.68
C ALA A 122 -8.65 11.04 24.69
N LEU A 123 -7.42 11.39 24.29
CA LEU A 123 -6.46 12.12 25.13
C LEU A 123 -6.94 13.54 25.46
N ARG A 124 -7.60 14.23 24.51
CA ARG A 124 -8.20 15.54 24.75
C ARG A 124 -9.35 15.47 25.76
N ASN A 125 -10.21 14.45 25.64
CA ASN A 125 -11.33 14.26 26.55
C ASN A 125 -10.86 13.87 27.97
N TRP A 126 -9.77 13.10 28.09
CA TRP A 126 -9.18 12.80 29.40
C TRP A 126 -8.60 14.03 30.09
N LYS A 127 -7.93 14.92 29.37
CA LYS A 127 -7.46 16.19 29.95
C LYS A 127 -8.61 17.11 30.38
N ALA A 128 -9.76 17.05 29.71
CA ALA A 128 -10.94 17.84 30.07
C ALA A 128 -11.63 17.33 31.35
N GLY A 129 -11.57 16.02 31.63
CA GLY A 129 -12.08 15.43 32.88
C GLY A 129 -11.17 15.64 34.09
N GLN A 130 -9.99 16.25 33.90
CA GLN A 130 -9.02 16.52 34.95
C GLN A 130 -9.07 17.98 35.44
N GLN A 131 -10.21 18.65 35.24
CA GLN A 131 -10.49 19.91 35.92
C GLN A 131 -10.60 19.63 37.43
N ALA A 132 -9.50 19.99 38.10
CA ALA A 132 -9.35 20.24 39.54
C ALA A 132 -10.26 19.41 40.45
N LEU A 133 -9.69 18.36 41.04
CA LEU A 133 -10.10 17.95 42.38
C LEU A 133 -10.20 19.25 43.21
N PRO A 134 -11.37 19.57 43.78
CA PRO A 134 -11.46 20.68 44.71
C PRO A 134 -10.38 20.43 45.77
N ASP A 135 -9.57 21.44 46.04
CA ASP A 135 -8.67 21.46 47.17
C ASP A 135 -9.57 21.50 48.42
N THR A 136 -10.23 20.38 48.72
CA THR A 136 -10.85 20.15 50.01
C THR A 136 -9.66 20.08 50.94
N ALA A 137 -9.35 21.22 51.55
CA ALA A 137 -8.36 21.37 52.59
C ALA A 137 -8.43 20.11 53.46
N VAL A 138 -7.39 19.29 53.37
CA VAL A 138 -7.20 18.17 54.27
C VAL A 138 -7.28 18.78 55.65
N PRO A 139 -8.29 18.45 56.48
CA PRO A 139 -8.39 19.01 57.81
C PRO A 139 -7.06 18.73 58.51
N ASP A 140 -6.47 19.78 59.08
CA ASP A 140 -5.24 19.71 59.88
C ASP A 140 -5.31 18.49 60.81
N PRO A 141 -4.34 17.55 60.75
CA PRO A 141 -4.39 16.28 61.45
C PRO A 141 -4.11 16.45 62.95
N THR A 142 -4.74 17.43 63.60
CA THR A 142 -4.81 17.47 65.05
C THR A 142 -5.80 16.39 65.48
N VAL A 143 -5.26 15.19 65.71
CA VAL A 143 -6.01 14.04 66.25
C VAL A 143 -6.62 14.46 67.59
N ASP A 144 -7.94 14.31 67.71
CA ASP A 144 -8.68 14.65 68.92
C ASP A 144 -8.12 13.87 70.13
N PRO A 145 -7.78 14.52 71.25
CA PRO A 145 -7.23 13.86 72.43
C PRO A 145 -8.11 12.71 72.96
N ALA A 146 -9.42 12.76 72.74
CA ALA A 146 -10.29 11.64 73.09
C ALA A 146 -10.01 10.38 72.24
N THR A 147 -9.65 10.57 70.96
CA THR A 147 -9.29 9.46 70.05
C THR A 147 -7.96 8.84 70.45
N LEU A 148 -6.99 9.65 70.89
CA LEU A 148 -5.71 9.16 71.40
C LEU A 148 -5.88 8.36 72.69
N ALA A 149 -6.71 8.83 73.63
CA ALA A 149 -6.99 8.12 74.87
C ALA A 149 -7.66 6.74 74.63
N GLN A 150 -8.48 6.65 73.57
CA GLN A 150 -9.17 5.42 73.21
C GLN A 150 -8.22 4.39 72.58
N ILE A 151 -7.27 4.84 71.75
CA ILE A 151 -6.22 3.97 71.18
C ILE A 151 -5.28 3.44 72.28
N GLU A 152 -4.96 4.26 73.29
CA GLU A 152 -4.12 3.84 74.43
C GLU A 152 -4.79 2.75 75.26
N GLU A 153 -6.09 2.89 75.53
CA GLU A 153 -6.88 1.87 76.26
C GLU A 153 -6.95 0.55 75.47
N ASP A 154 -7.20 0.63 74.15
CA ASP A 154 -7.24 -0.55 73.28
C ASP A 154 -5.90 -1.31 73.25
N LEU A 155 -4.78 -0.59 73.28
CA LEU A 155 -3.44 -1.20 73.35
C LEU A 155 -3.21 -1.93 74.68
N HIS A 156 -3.67 -1.35 75.78
CA HIS A 156 -3.53 -1.92 77.12
C HIS A 156 -4.33 -3.21 77.33
N GLN A 157 -5.37 -3.44 76.52
CA GLN A 157 -6.19 -4.65 76.54
C GLN A 157 -5.57 -5.81 75.73
N ILE A 158 -4.59 -5.53 74.88
CA ILE A 158 -3.96 -6.51 73.98
C ILE A 158 -2.66 -7.11 74.59
N GLU A 159 -2.08 -6.49 75.62
CA GLU A 159 -1.00 -7.05 76.45
C GLU A 159 -1.52 -7.92 77.61
#